data_AF-A0A2G9UMI7-F1
#
_entry.id   AF-A0A2G9UMI7-F1
#
_cell.length_a   1.000
_cell.length_b   1.000
_cell.length_c   1.000
_cell.angle_alpha   90.00
_cell.angle_beta   90.00
_cell.angle_gamma   90.00
#
_symmetry.space_group_name_H-M   'P 1'
#
loop_
_entity.id
_entity.type
_entity.pdbx_description
1 polymer ?
#
loop_
_entity_poly.entity_id
_entity_poly.type
_entity_poly.pdbx_seq_one_letter_code
_entity_poly.pdbx_strand_id
1 'polypeptide(L)'
;MFNDRTFVEQTRRSYWLGDRYYRMDNDYYWVARDTCAYRMNETERRNLVYEDGLPIYDIIYQCKRYEEYCCGLDCCRIYDLEHPVTTPPWRRPRWNAAVMFTAHTVVLLVTAAFC
;
A
#
# COMPACT_ATOMS: atom_id res chain seq x y z
N MET A 1 17.49 -1.81 -13.61
CA MET A 1 16.74 -0.63 -14.09
C MET A 1 16.70 0.35 -12.91
N PHE A 2 17.10 1.61 -13.10
CA PHE A 2 17.40 2.58 -12.01
C PHE A 2 16.21 3.02 -11.13
N ASN A 3 15.02 2.45 -11.38
CA ASN A 3 13.76 2.76 -10.73
C ASN A 3 13.00 1.47 -10.37
N ASP A 4 13.72 0.39 -10.08
CA ASP A 4 13.05 -0.83 -9.68
C ASP A 4 12.33 -0.60 -8.36
N ARG A 5 11.02 -0.87 -8.38
CA ARG A 5 10.17 -0.73 -7.20
C ARG A 5 10.00 -2.07 -6.56
N THR A 6 10.11 -2.08 -5.24
CA THR A 6 9.87 -3.31 -4.48
C THR A 6 8.43 -3.30 -4.00
N PHE A 7 7.67 -4.32 -4.38
CA PHE A 7 6.34 -4.55 -3.81
C PHE A 7 6.49 -5.21 -2.45
N VAL A 8 5.90 -4.60 -1.42
CA VAL A 8 5.88 -5.15 -0.06
C VAL A 8 4.47 -5.64 0.24
N GLU A 9 4.33 -6.96 0.41
CA GLU A 9 3.04 -7.62 0.63
C GLU A 9 2.33 -7.13 1.90
N GLN A 10 3.10 -6.76 2.93
CA GLN A 10 2.57 -6.35 4.23
C GLN A 10 1.71 -5.09 4.16
N THR A 11 2.16 -4.11 3.36
CA THR A 11 1.46 -2.83 3.14
C THR A 11 0.71 -2.82 1.80
N ARG A 12 0.90 -3.85 0.96
CA ARG A 12 0.34 -3.96 -0.39
C ARG A 12 0.65 -2.76 -1.27
N ARG A 13 1.88 -2.25 -1.15
CA ARG A 13 2.35 -1.04 -1.85
C ARG A 13 3.70 -1.30 -2.50
N SER A 14 3.96 -0.53 -3.56
CA SER A 14 5.25 -0.49 -4.24
C SER A 14 6.04 0.70 -3.71
N TYR A 15 7.31 0.47 -3.40
CA TYR A 15 8.20 1.47 -2.81
C TYR A 15 9.38 1.75 -3.72
N TRP A 16 9.77 3.02 -3.80
CA TRP A 16 11.03 3.42 -4.40
C TRP A 16 12.12 3.40 -3.33
N LEU A 17 13.25 2.78 -3.65
CA LEU A 17 14.44 2.83 -2.82
C LEU A 17 15.21 4.09 -3.18
N GLY A 18 15.14 5.10 -2.31
CA GLY A 18 15.84 6.35 -2.49
C GLY A 18 15.04 7.49 -3.13
N ASP A 19 15.63 8.68 -3.02
CA ASP A 19 15.07 9.99 -3.35
C ASP A 19 15.48 10.52 -4.73
N ARG A 20 16.44 9.89 -5.40
CA ARG A 20 17.02 10.43 -6.64
C ARG A 20 16.15 10.22 -7.87
N TYR A 21 15.57 9.03 -8.00
CA TYR A 21 15.02 8.57 -9.28
C TYR A 21 13.51 8.40 -9.26
N TYR A 22 12.85 8.45 -8.10
CA TYR A 22 11.40 8.22 -7.99
C TYR A 22 10.54 9.16 -8.85
N ARG A 23 10.99 10.39 -9.12
CA ARG A 23 10.29 11.34 -10.01
C ARG A 23 10.42 11.02 -11.50
N MET A 24 11.38 10.18 -11.86
CA MET A 24 11.59 9.73 -13.24
C MET A 24 10.75 8.49 -13.59
N ASP A 25 10.03 7.91 -12.61
CA ASP A 25 9.13 6.77 -12.83
C ASP A 25 7.81 7.25 -13.45
N ASN A 26 7.73 7.27 -14.77
CA ASN A 26 6.54 7.77 -15.48
C ASN A 26 5.29 6.90 -15.30
N ASP A 27 5.45 5.60 -15.02
CA ASP A 27 4.33 4.66 -14.97
C ASP A 27 3.56 4.77 -13.64
N TYR A 28 4.26 5.18 -12.57
CA TYR A 28 3.70 5.14 -11.22
C TYR A 28 3.92 6.37 -10.38
N TYR A 29 4.66 7.37 -10.86
CA TYR A 29 4.72 8.66 -10.22
C TYR A 29 3.46 9.48 -10.56
N TRP A 30 2.66 9.77 -9.54
CA TRP A 30 1.44 10.56 -9.68
C TRP A 30 1.65 11.95 -9.07
N VAL A 31 1.63 13.00 -9.91
CA VAL A 31 1.77 14.39 -9.46
C VAL A 31 0.63 14.81 -8.51
N ALA A 32 -0.55 14.20 -8.64
CA ALA A 32 -1.70 14.45 -7.79
C ALA A 32 -1.60 13.82 -6.39
N ARG A 33 -0.54 13.05 -6.09
CA ARG A 33 -0.33 12.38 -4.80
C ARG A 33 0.76 13.05 -3.99
N ASP A 34 0.65 12.96 -2.67
CA ASP A 34 1.68 13.47 -1.77
C ASP A 34 2.81 12.44 -1.63
N THR A 35 4.06 12.92 -1.70
CA THR A 35 5.26 12.10 -1.54
C THR A 35 5.61 11.98 -0.07
N CYS A 36 5.73 10.75 0.41
CA CYS A 36 6.17 10.39 1.75
C CYS A 36 7.59 9.80 1.70
N ALA A 37 8.37 10.08 2.75
CA ALA A 37 9.71 9.55 2.93
C ALA A 37 9.80 8.83 4.28
N TYR A 38 10.26 7.58 4.25
CA TYR A 38 10.55 6.80 5.45
C TYR A 38 12.05 6.62 5.60
N ARG A 39 12.60 7.12 6.71
CA ARG A 39 14.02 6.97 7.05
C ARG A 39 14.27 5.57 7.60
N MET A 40 15.07 4.78 6.90
CA MET A 40 15.45 3.42 7.32
C MET A 40 16.43 3.44 8.50
N ASN A 41 16.34 2.39 9.32
CA ASN A 41 17.32 2.15 10.38
C ASN A 41 18.65 1.60 9.83
N GLU A 42 19.72 1.68 10.61
CA GLU A 42 21.06 1.21 10.19
C GLU A 42 21.10 -0.28 9.81
N THR A 43 20.26 -1.10 10.44
CA THR A 43 20.16 -2.54 10.16
C THR A 43 19.51 -2.83 8.82
N GLU A 44 18.48 -2.06 8.45
CA GLU A 44 17.76 -2.19 7.18
C GLU A 44 18.60 -1.67 6.01
N ARG A 45 19.44 -0.66 6.25
CA ARG A 45 20.30 -0.04 5.25
C ARG A 45 21.54 -0.85 4.86
N ARG A 46 21.90 -1.89 5.62
CA ARG A 46 23.26 -2.47 5.62
C ARG A 46 23.78 -2.92 4.24
N ASN A 47 22.90 -3.17 3.25
CA ASN A 47 23.25 -3.54 1.87
C ASN A 47 22.57 -2.67 0.80
N LEU A 48 22.05 -1.49 1.14
CA LEU A 48 21.33 -0.61 0.23
C LEU A 48 22.20 0.59 -0.17
N VAL A 49 22.73 0.53 -1.39
CA VAL A 49 23.55 1.57 -2.00
C VAL A 49 23.06 1.88 -3.41
N TYR A 50 23.20 3.14 -3.82
CA TYR A 50 23.07 3.55 -5.21
C TYR A 50 24.25 3.00 -6.03
N GLU A 51 24.13 3.05 -7.35
CA GLU A 51 25.21 2.61 -8.26
C GLU A 51 26.52 3.37 -8.05
N ASP A 52 26.46 4.64 -7.63
CA ASP A 52 27.62 5.48 -7.31
C ASP A 52 28.29 5.09 -5.96
N GLY A 53 27.82 4.04 -5.28
CA GLY A 53 28.30 3.61 -3.96
C GLY A 53 27.78 4.44 -2.78
N LEU A 54 26.90 5.42 -3.04
CA LEU A 54 26.30 6.24 -1.99
C LEU A 54 25.18 5.48 -1.27
N PRO A 55 25.10 5.54 0.06
CA PRO A 55 24.08 4.84 0.82
C PRO A 55 22.68 5.40 0.57
N ILE A 56 21.70 4.51 0.51
CA ILE A 56 20.27 4.86 0.42
C ILE A 56 19.73 5.00 1.84
N TYR A 57 19.24 6.18 2.20
CA TYR A 57 18.72 6.43 3.55
C TYR A 57 17.20 6.31 3.65
N ASP A 58 16.51 6.70 2.58
CA ASP A 58 15.08 6.95 2.61
C ASP A 58 14.36 6.05 1.60
N ILE A 59 13.23 5.49 2.02
CA ILE A 59 12.28 4.82 1.16
C ILE A 59 11.22 5.85 0.78
N ILE A 60 10.96 6.01 -0.51
CA ILE A 60 9.98 6.94 -1.01
C ILE A 60 8.72 6.18 -1.45
N TYR A 61 7.56 6.75 -1.15
CA TYR A 61 6.26 6.25 -1.58
C TYR A 61 5.25 7.40 -1.72
N GLN A 62 4.09 7.14 -2.33
CA GLN A 62 3.07 8.16 -2.56
C GLN A 62 1.73 7.79 -1.93
N CYS A 63 1.16 8.72 -1.17
CA CYS A 63 -0.17 8.62 -0.55
C CYS A 63 -1.17 9.51 -1.29
N LYS A 64 -2.45 9.14 -1.24
CA LYS A 64 -3.49 9.96 -1.86
C LYS A 64 -3.66 11.30 -1.15
N ARG A 65 -3.44 12.38 -1.90
CA ARG A 65 -3.67 13.74 -1.42
C ARG A 65 -5.12 13.92 -0.97
N TYR A 66 -5.32 14.56 0.19
CA TYR A 66 -6.62 14.82 0.83
C TYR A 66 -7.41 13.60 1.34
N GLU A 67 -6.96 12.37 1.11
CA GLU A 67 -7.57 11.16 1.67
C GLU A 67 -6.66 10.49 2.73
N GLU A 68 -5.35 10.54 2.50
CA GLU A 68 -4.34 9.84 3.27
C GLU A 68 -3.19 10.77 3.71
N TYR A 69 -2.47 10.39 4.77
CA TYR A 69 -1.26 11.06 5.25
C TYR A 69 -0.14 10.05 5.53
N CYS A 70 1.10 10.52 5.57
CA CYS A 70 2.28 9.68 5.82
C CYS A 70 2.30 9.19 7.29
N CYS A 71 2.29 7.87 7.53
CA CYS A 71 2.38 7.29 8.87
C CYS A 71 3.44 6.19 8.97
N GLY A 72 4.71 6.56 8.81
CA GLY A 72 5.82 5.62 8.86
C GLY A 72 6.08 5.00 7.49
N LEU A 73 5.89 3.68 7.33
CA LEU A 73 6.04 2.98 6.05
C LEU A 73 4.70 2.76 5.32
N ASP A 74 3.61 3.32 5.82
CA ASP A 74 2.26 3.20 5.22
C ASP A 74 1.58 4.57 5.11
N CYS A 75 0.44 4.59 4.42
CA CYS A 75 -0.47 5.73 4.30
C CYS A 75 -1.67 5.51 5.22
N CYS A 76 -1.85 6.38 6.21
CA CYS A 76 -2.98 6.34 7.13
C CYS A 76 -4.10 7.24 6.62
N ARG A 77 -5.35 6.95 7.00
CA ARG A 77 -6.49 7.74 6.54
C ARG A 77 -6.70 8.94 7.43
N ILE A 78 -6.98 10.09 6.82
CA ILE A 78 -7.25 11.32 7.58
C ILE A 78 -8.46 11.14 8.52
N TYR A 79 -9.46 10.34 8.12
CA TYR A 79 -10.60 9.98 8.95
C TYR A 79 -10.24 9.37 10.33
N ASP A 80 -9.10 8.68 10.43
CA ASP A 80 -8.66 8.05 11.68
C ASP A 80 -8.18 9.08 12.72
N LEU A 81 -7.86 10.31 12.30
CA LEU A 81 -7.52 11.43 13.19
C LEU A 81 -8.75 12.04 13.85
N GLU A 82 -9.87 12.11 13.13
CA GLU A 82 -11.14 12.68 13.61
C GLU A 82 -11.90 11.72 14.51
N HIS A 83 -11.74 10.41 14.28
CA HIS A 83 -12.37 9.35 15.07
C HIS A 83 -11.28 8.41 15.59
N PRO A 84 -10.56 8.80 16.67
CA PRO A 84 -9.52 7.96 17.24
C PRO A 84 -10.13 6.59 17.56
N VAL A 85 -9.59 5.57 16.90
CA VAL A 85 -10.11 4.21 16.98
C VAL A 85 -9.88 3.72 18.41
N THR A 86 -10.93 3.71 19.23
CA THR A 86 -10.95 3.13 20.58
C THR A 86 -10.80 1.60 20.59
N THR A 87 -10.31 1.00 19.49
CA THR A 87 -10.14 -0.46 19.36
C THR A 87 -8.72 -0.84 18.89
N PRO A 88 -8.13 -1.91 19.44
CA PRO A 88 -6.75 -2.32 19.20
C PRO A 88 -6.51 -2.84 17.76
N PRO A 89 -5.24 -2.89 17.31
CA PRO A 89 -4.82 -2.85 15.90
C PRO A 89 -4.93 -4.19 15.15
N TRP A 90 -5.81 -5.08 15.57
CA TRP A 90 -5.99 -6.36 14.87
C TRP A 90 -6.93 -6.16 13.68
N ARG A 91 -6.30 -5.95 12.52
CA ARG A 91 -6.76 -6.24 11.16
C ARG A 91 -8.24 -6.65 11.08
N ARG A 92 -9.09 -5.79 10.52
CA ARG A 92 -10.32 -6.28 9.89
C ARG A 92 -9.97 -6.85 8.52
N PRO A 93 -10.20 -8.14 8.24
CA PRO A 93 -10.16 -8.64 6.88
C PRO A 93 -11.22 -7.89 6.07
N ARG A 94 -10.84 -7.42 4.88
CA ARG A 94 -11.71 -6.77 3.91
C ARG A 94 -12.83 -7.77 3.53
N TRP A 95 -14.03 -7.60 4.07
CA TRP A 95 -15.24 -8.41 3.87
C TRP A 95 -15.82 -8.36 2.44
N ASN A 96 -14.97 -8.36 1.40
CA ASN A 96 -15.41 -8.40 0.01
C ASN A 96 -15.32 -9.81 -0.62
N ALA A 97 -15.01 -10.85 0.15
CA ALA A 97 -14.93 -12.23 -0.36
C ALA A 97 -16.24 -13.04 -0.26
N ALA A 98 -17.27 -12.55 0.44
CA ALA A 98 -18.49 -13.34 0.70
C ALA A 98 -19.66 -13.08 -0.27
N VAL A 99 -19.58 -12.07 -1.15
CA VAL A 99 -20.74 -11.68 -1.99
C VAL A 99 -20.76 -12.37 -3.36
N MET A 100 -19.71 -13.10 -3.76
CA MET A 100 -19.68 -13.76 -5.09
C MET A 100 -20.06 -15.25 -5.12
N PHE A 101 -20.51 -15.86 -4.02
CA PHE A 101 -20.86 -17.30 -4.01
C PHE A 101 -22.31 -17.64 -3.67
N THR A 102 -23.20 -16.66 -3.46
CA THR A 102 -24.61 -16.93 -3.11
C THR A 102 -25.59 -16.88 -4.29
N ALA A 103 -25.16 -16.51 -5.49
CA ALA A 103 -26.06 -16.43 -6.65
C ALA A 103 -26.31 -17.80 -7.34
N HIS A 104 -25.42 -18.79 -7.19
CA HIS A 104 -25.57 -20.08 -7.90
C HIS A 104 -26.37 -21.14 -7.15
N THR A 105 -26.54 -21.03 -5.82
CA THR A 105 -27.31 -22.01 -5.04
C THR A 105 -28.81 -21.78 -5.08
N VAL A 106 -29.28 -20.55 -5.33
CA VAL A 106 -30.71 -20.23 -5.37
C VAL A 106 -31.38 -20.72 -6.66
N VAL A 107 -30.66 -20.76 -7.79
CA VAL A 107 -31.23 -21.20 -9.07
C VAL A 107 -31.50 -22.72 -9.09
N LEU A 108 -30.68 -23.52 -8.40
CA LEU A 108 -30.87 -24.98 -8.36
C LEU A 108 -32.05 -25.44 -7.49
N LEU A 109 -32.43 -24.68 -6.47
CA LEU A 109 -33.56 -25.04 -5.59
C LEU A 109 -34.92 -24.72 -6.22
N VAL A 110 -35.00 -23.72 -7.10
CA VAL A 110 -36.27 -23.40 -7.79
C VAL A 110 -36.58 -24.39 -8.89
N THR A 111 -35.58 -24.99 -9.55
CA THR A 111 -35.81 -26.01 -10.58
C THR A 111 -36.16 -27.39 -10.02
N ALA A 112 -35.83 -27.69 -8.76
CA ALA A 112 -36.16 -28.97 -8.12
C ALA A 112 -37.57 -29.01 -7.50
N ALA A 113 -38.27 -27.87 -7.42
CA ALA A 113 -39.61 -27.77 -6.83
C ALA A 113 -40.75 -27.82 -7.87
N PHE A 114 -40.43 -27.95 -9.18
CA PHE A 114 -41.39 -28.03 -10.28
C PHE A 114 -41.18 -29.28 -11.15
N CYS A 115 -41.02 -30.44 -10.53
CA CYS A 115 -41.21 -31.75 -11.17
C CYS A 115 -42.17 -32.60 -10.34
#